data_AF-A0A5B9PBV9-F1
#
_entry.id   AF-A0A5B9PBV9-F1
#
_cell.length_a   1.000
_cell.length_b   1.000
_cell.length_c   1.000
_cell.angle_alpha   90.00
_cell.angle_beta   90.00
_cell.angle_gamma   90.00
#
_symmetry.space_group_name_H-M   'P 1'
#
loop_
_entity.id
_entity.type
_entity.pdbx_description
1 polymer ?
#
loop_
_entity_poly.entity_id
_entity_poly.type
_entity_poly.pdbx_seq_one_letter_code
_entity_poly.pdbx_strand_id
1 'polypeptide(L)'
;MKISILNLLLAVVIVALSFAILTQRKKPLDISTGDSFSWSIRQEALKASPTWSATEENPPLSVRKALGIADEIASNMNTETKQFDVGKWTFDSLDLVPLDNNLYSENRSKWCYLVPFQGVRLSGHSGPPYVMSMLILMDGRVIVGETHYDANLGDAIKRIYPDPTE
;
A
#
# COMPACT_ATOMS: atom_id res chain seq x y z
N MET A 1 1.04 10.58 49.46
CA MET A 1 0.16 10.74 48.29
C MET A 1 -0.22 9.35 47.80
N LYS A 2 -1.46 8.87 48.03
CA LYS A 2 -1.88 7.52 47.61
C LYS A 2 -2.50 7.62 46.22
N ILE A 3 -1.81 7.13 45.20
CA ILE A 3 -2.39 6.98 43.87
C ILE A 3 -3.37 5.80 43.96
N SER A 4 -4.65 6.06 43.71
CA SER A 4 -5.69 5.03 43.71
C SER A 4 -5.42 4.02 42.59
N ILE A 5 -5.57 2.73 42.88
CA ILE A 5 -5.44 1.61 41.92
C ILE A 5 -6.35 1.83 40.70
N LEU A 6 -7.48 2.51 40.89
CA LEU A 6 -8.41 2.87 39.82
C LEU A 6 -7.78 3.80 38.77
N ASN A 7 -6.93 4.75 39.21
CA ASN A 7 -6.25 5.69 38.30
C ASN A 7 -5.16 4.99 37.49
N LEU A 8 -4.52 3.96 38.06
CA LEU A 8 -3.51 3.17 37.37
C LEU A 8 -4.15 2.34 36.23
N LEU A 9 -5.28 1.69 36.50
CA LEU A 9 -6.01 0.90 35.51
C LEU A 9 -6.56 1.78 34.37
N LEU A 10 -7.10 2.95 34.70
CA LEU A 10 -7.59 3.90 33.69
C LEU A 10 -6.46 4.35 32.74
N ALA A 11 -5.28 4.65 33.28
CA ALA A 11 -4.12 5.06 32.48
C ALA A 11 -3.66 3.95 31.52
N VAL A 12 -3.64 2.69 31.96
CA VAL A 12 -3.27 1.55 31.11
C VAL A 12 -4.26 1.35 29.97
N VAL A 13 -5.57 1.48 30.24
CA VAL A 13 -6.62 1.36 29.22
C VAL A 13 -6.52 2.48 28.19
N ILE A 14 -6.25 3.72 28.61
CA ILE A 14 -6.05 4.86 27.70
C ILE A 14 -4.83 4.62 26.82
N VAL A 15 -3.69 4.16 27.37
CA VAL A 15 -2.48 3.88 26.60
C VAL A 15 -2.70 2.74 25.60
N ALA A 16 -3.41 1.68 25.99
CA ALA A 16 -3.74 0.56 25.10
C ALA A 16 -4.69 0.97 23.97
N LEU A 17 -5.73 1.77 24.27
CA LEU A 17 -6.63 2.33 23.26
C LEU A 17 -5.88 3.27 22.31
N SER A 18 -4.91 4.03 22.80
CA SER A 18 -4.08 4.92 21.98
C SER A 18 -3.20 4.14 20.99
N PHE A 19 -2.71 2.97 21.40
CA PHE A 19 -1.94 2.07 20.53
C PHE A 19 -2.82 1.33 19.51
N ALA A 20 -4.09 1.09 19.84
CA ALA A 20 -5.05 0.42 18.98
C ALA A 20 -5.71 1.34 17.94
N ILE A 21 -5.52 2.66 18.03
CA ILE A 21 -5.86 3.60 16.96
C ILE A 21 -4.79 3.44 15.87
N LEU A 22 -4.91 2.32 15.17
CA LEU A 22 -4.30 2.03 13.89
C LEU A 22 -4.55 3.26 13.02
N THR A 23 -3.49 3.93 12.63
CA THR A 23 -3.54 5.04 11.69
C THR A 23 -3.94 4.50 10.31
N GLN A 24 -5.24 4.27 10.09
CA GLN A 24 -5.80 4.28 8.76
C GLN A 24 -5.73 5.72 8.26
N ARG A 25 -4.69 6.03 7.46
CA ARG A 25 -4.57 7.32 6.80
C ARG A 25 -4.84 7.14 5.31
N LYS A 26 -6.00 7.64 4.88
CA LYS A 26 -6.31 7.83 3.46
C LYS A 26 -5.59 9.10 3.00
N LYS A 27 -4.59 8.96 2.13
CA LYS A 27 -4.14 10.09 1.30
C LYS A 27 -4.98 10.01 0.03
N PRO A 28 -5.74 11.05 -0.34
CA PRO A 28 -6.35 11.09 -1.66
C PRO A 28 -5.20 11.23 -2.67
N LEU A 29 -4.89 10.15 -3.35
CA LEU A 29 -4.00 10.18 -4.49
C LEU A 29 -4.87 10.51 -5.70
N ASP A 30 -4.77 11.76 -6.18
CA ASP A 30 -5.58 12.24 -7.29
C ASP A 30 -5.02 11.71 -8.62
N ILE A 31 -5.34 10.47 -8.97
CA ILE A 31 -5.05 9.88 -10.28
C ILE A 31 -6.25 10.14 -11.19
N SER A 32 -6.52 11.39 -11.59
CA SER A 32 -7.43 11.82 -12.69
C SER A 32 -8.88 11.29 -12.73
N THR A 33 -9.26 10.37 -11.86
CA THR A 33 -10.53 9.63 -11.75
C THR A 33 -11.26 9.98 -10.45
N GLY A 34 -10.61 10.69 -9.53
CA GLY A 34 -11.16 11.02 -8.20
C GLY A 34 -11.19 9.85 -7.22
N ASP A 35 -10.67 8.68 -7.60
CA ASP A 35 -10.65 7.49 -6.76
C ASP A 35 -9.54 7.59 -5.70
N SER A 36 -9.92 7.49 -4.43
CA SER A 36 -8.98 7.47 -3.32
C SER A 36 -8.64 6.03 -2.93
N PHE A 37 -7.37 5.64 -3.03
CA PHE A 37 -6.93 4.34 -2.56
C PHE A 37 -6.56 4.38 -1.07
N SER A 38 -6.94 3.33 -0.33
CA SER A 38 -6.42 3.07 1.03
C SER A 38 -5.36 1.98 0.98
N TRP A 39 -4.30 2.16 1.76
CA TRP A 39 -3.34 1.10 2.10
C TRP A 39 -3.30 0.92 3.62
N SER A 40 -3.19 -0.32 4.06
CA SER A 40 -2.86 -0.65 5.44
C SER A 40 -1.46 -1.20 5.46
N ILE A 41 -0.56 -0.55 6.21
CA ILE A 41 0.82 -0.99 6.37
C ILE A 41 1.01 -1.34 7.84
N ARG A 42 1.32 -2.60 8.15
CA ARG A 42 1.61 -2.95 9.55
C ARG A 42 2.90 -2.31 10.03
N GLN A 43 2.94 -2.05 11.34
CA GLN A 43 4.08 -1.38 11.96
C GLN A 43 5.37 -2.21 11.82
N GLU A 44 5.27 -3.54 11.80
CA GLU A 44 6.39 -4.47 11.62
C GLU A 44 6.99 -4.30 10.22
N ALA A 45 6.15 -4.23 9.19
CA ALA A 45 6.61 -3.98 7.83
C ALA A 45 7.26 -2.61 7.71
N LEU A 46 6.62 -1.59 8.28
CA LEU A 46 7.20 -0.25 8.31
C LEU A 46 8.56 -0.25 9.03
N LYS A 47 8.70 -0.92 10.18
CA LYS A 47 9.96 -1.02 10.94
C LYS A 47 11.07 -1.73 10.15
N ALA A 48 10.75 -2.83 9.48
CA ALA A 48 11.72 -3.61 8.71
C ALA A 48 12.16 -2.93 7.41
N SER A 49 11.35 -2.05 6.83
CA SER A 49 11.76 -1.28 5.64
C SER A 49 12.98 -0.42 5.98
N PRO A 50 14.03 -0.42 5.14
CA PRO A 50 15.23 0.36 5.38
C PRO A 50 14.91 1.85 5.39
N THR A 51 15.67 2.57 6.20
CA THR A 51 15.60 4.03 6.28
C THR A 51 16.55 4.62 5.24
N TRP A 52 16.04 5.44 4.33
CA TRP A 52 16.78 6.03 3.20
C TRP A 52 16.14 7.38 2.82
N SER A 53 16.91 8.34 2.34
CA SER A 53 16.39 9.65 1.88
C SER A 53 16.32 9.74 0.36
N ALA A 54 15.30 10.38 -0.20
CA ALA A 54 15.21 10.66 -1.65
C ALA A 54 16.42 11.42 -2.24
N THR A 55 17.20 12.11 -1.39
CA THR A 55 18.41 12.83 -1.79
C THR A 55 19.69 12.01 -1.68
N GLU A 56 19.65 10.83 -1.05
CA GLU A 56 20.80 9.94 -0.92
C GLU A 56 21.00 9.17 -2.23
N GLU A 57 22.26 8.94 -2.62
CA GLU A 57 22.56 8.08 -3.76
C GLU A 57 22.24 6.60 -3.41
N ASN A 58 22.01 5.77 -4.43
CA ASN A 58 21.84 4.31 -4.31
C ASN A 58 20.71 3.88 -3.36
N PRO A 59 19.42 4.02 -3.76
CA PRO A 59 18.31 3.53 -2.96
C PRO A 59 18.43 2.02 -2.67
N PRO A 60 17.98 1.54 -1.50
CA PRO A 60 17.99 0.11 -1.17
C PRO A 60 17.25 -0.75 -2.21
N LEU A 61 16.21 -0.18 -2.82
CA LEU A 61 15.54 -0.73 -3.99
C LEU A 61 15.67 0.24 -5.17
N SER A 62 16.38 -0.19 -6.21
CA SER A 62 16.50 0.60 -7.44
C SER A 62 15.18 0.67 -8.22
N VAL A 63 14.97 1.77 -8.92
CA VAL A 63 13.81 1.98 -9.82
C VAL A 63 13.66 0.82 -10.80
N ARG A 64 14.77 0.35 -11.39
CA ARG A 64 14.74 -0.78 -12.33
C ARG A 64 14.23 -2.08 -11.69
N LYS A 65 14.62 -2.35 -10.44
CA LYS A 65 14.15 -3.53 -9.72
C LYS A 65 12.67 -3.39 -9.32
N ALA A 66 12.24 -2.19 -8.92
CA ALA A 66 10.84 -1.90 -8.64
C ALA A 66 9.95 -2.06 -9.89
N LEU A 67 10.41 -1.60 -11.07
CA LEU A 67 9.72 -1.84 -12.35
C LEU A 67 9.62 -3.32 -12.67
N GLY A 68 10.69 -4.10 -12.48
CA GLY A 68 10.65 -5.55 -12.67
C GLY A 68 9.62 -6.25 -11.78
N ILE A 69 9.50 -5.81 -10.51
CA ILE A 69 8.46 -6.29 -9.60
C ILE A 69 7.06 -5.91 -10.12
N ALA A 70 6.86 -4.67 -10.58
CA ALA A 70 5.58 -4.21 -11.12
C ALA A 70 5.16 -4.98 -12.40
N ASP A 71 6.11 -5.24 -13.30
CA ASP A 71 5.91 -6.05 -14.51
C ASP A 71 5.51 -7.49 -14.18
N GLU A 72 6.20 -8.11 -13.23
CA GLU A 72 5.87 -9.45 -12.74
C GLU A 72 4.45 -9.49 -12.16
N ILE A 73 4.07 -8.46 -11.40
CA ILE A 73 2.73 -8.33 -10.84
C ILE A 73 1.66 -8.21 -11.93
N ALA A 74 1.85 -7.31 -12.90
CA ALA A 74 0.93 -7.20 -14.03
C ALA A 74 0.79 -8.53 -14.79
N SER A 75 1.90 -9.24 -15.02
CA SER A 75 1.90 -10.54 -15.70
C SER A 75 1.11 -11.61 -14.94
N ASN A 76 1.30 -11.69 -13.62
CA ASN A 76 0.59 -12.66 -12.80
C ASN A 76 -0.91 -12.33 -12.70
N MET A 77 -1.27 -11.06 -12.52
CA MET A 77 -2.68 -10.63 -12.52
C MET A 77 -3.34 -10.96 -13.87
N ASN A 78 -2.66 -10.72 -15.00
CA ASN A 78 -3.14 -11.09 -16.34
C ASN A 78 -3.45 -12.58 -16.49
N THR A 79 -2.81 -13.44 -15.71
CA THR A 79 -3.03 -14.89 -15.74
C THR A 79 -4.18 -15.28 -14.83
N GLU A 80 -4.15 -14.78 -13.60
CA GLU A 80 -5.04 -15.21 -12.50
C GLU A 80 -6.41 -14.51 -12.52
N THR A 81 -6.51 -13.30 -13.09
CA THR A 81 -7.77 -12.54 -13.07
C THR A 81 -8.65 -12.72 -14.30
N LYS A 82 -8.28 -13.60 -15.23
CA LYS A 82 -9.05 -13.84 -16.48
C LYS A 82 -10.51 -14.24 -16.22
N GLN A 83 -10.76 -14.92 -15.12
CA GLN A 83 -12.10 -15.35 -14.70
C GLN A 83 -13.01 -14.21 -14.19
N PHE A 84 -12.45 -13.03 -13.90
CA PHE A 84 -13.19 -11.86 -13.40
C PHE A 84 -13.50 -10.85 -14.50
N ASP A 85 -13.48 -11.28 -15.76
CA ASP A 85 -13.73 -10.39 -16.90
C ASP A 85 -12.77 -9.18 -16.98
N VAL A 86 -11.61 -9.31 -16.34
CA VAL A 86 -10.52 -8.36 -16.42
C VAL A 86 -9.56 -8.83 -17.51
N GLY A 87 -9.34 -7.94 -18.45
CA GLY A 87 -8.40 -8.07 -19.55
C GLY A 87 -7.00 -7.73 -19.11
N LYS A 88 -6.26 -7.05 -20.00
CA LYS A 88 -4.85 -6.76 -19.75
C LYS A 88 -4.70 -5.72 -18.63
N TRP A 89 -4.04 -6.11 -17.54
CA TRP A 89 -3.44 -5.25 -16.54
C TRP A 89 -2.16 -4.61 -17.08
N THR A 90 -2.05 -3.31 -16.87
CA THR A 90 -0.87 -2.49 -17.13
C THR A 90 -0.67 -1.52 -15.97
N PHE A 91 0.58 -1.21 -15.61
CA PHE A 91 0.84 -0.05 -14.74
C PHE A 91 1.16 1.18 -15.59
N ASP A 92 0.82 2.35 -15.05
CA ASP A 92 0.98 3.64 -15.75
C ASP A 92 2.25 4.37 -15.31
N SER A 93 2.45 4.48 -14.00
CA SER A 93 3.58 5.19 -13.40
C SER A 93 4.27 4.37 -12.31
N LEU A 94 5.44 4.86 -11.90
CA LEU A 94 6.17 4.39 -10.72
C LEU A 94 6.64 5.62 -9.95
N ASP A 95 5.90 5.98 -8.90
CA ASP A 95 6.12 7.23 -8.17
C ASP A 95 6.81 6.98 -6.84
N LEU A 96 7.89 7.70 -6.56
CA LEU A 96 8.58 7.62 -5.27
C LEU A 96 7.86 8.50 -4.24
N VAL A 97 7.30 7.90 -3.19
CA VAL A 97 6.49 8.62 -2.19
C VAL A 97 6.97 8.37 -0.75
N PRO A 98 6.86 9.37 0.14
CA PRO A 98 7.15 9.18 1.56
C PRO A 98 6.00 8.42 2.25
N LEU A 99 6.36 7.43 3.07
CA LEU A 99 5.45 6.64 3.91
C LEU A 99 5.00 7.40 5.16
N ASP A 100 5.85 8.30 5.67
CA ASP A 100 5.52 9.17 6.80
C ASP A 100 5.30 10.61 6.33
N ASN A 101 4.16 11.20 6.71
CA ASN A 101 3.89 12.62 6.50
C ASN A 101 4.59 13.49 7.55
N ASN A 102 5.61 13.00 8.24
CA ASN A 102 6.32 13.75 9.26
C ASN A 102 7.33 14.70 8.58
N LEU A 103 6.79 15.64 7.80
CA LEU A 103 7.51 16.71 7.08
C LEU A 103 8.42 17.55 7.99
N TYR A 104 8.30 17.41 9.31
CA TYR A 104 8.98 18.22 10.33
C TYR A 104 9.84 17.40 11.30
N SER A 105 9.95 16.07 11.15
CA SER A 105 10.85 15.29 12.00
C SER A 105 12.14 15.03 11.24
N GLU A 106 13.24 15.58 11.76
CA GLU A 106 14.61 15.40 11.25
C GLU A 106 15.08 13.93 11.22
N ASN A 107 14.26 13.00 11.68
CA ASN A 107 14.50 11.56 11.62
C ASN A 107 13.96 10.99 10.30
N ARG A 108 14.87 10.91 9.31
CA ARG A 108 14.79 10.15 8.05
C ARG A 108 13.43 9.50 7.74
N SER A 109 12.67 10.12 6.84
CA SER A 109 11.45 9.56 6.28
C SER A 109 11.66 8.18 5.67
N LYS A 110 10.66 7.31 5.79
CA LYS A 110 10.65 6.04 5.04
C LYS A 110 10.00 6.29 3.69
N TRP A 111 10.51 5.66 2.65
CA TRP A 111 10.04 5.84 1.28
C TRP A 111 9.55 4.50 0.71
N CYS A 112 8.69 4.57 -0.29
CA CYS A 112 8.28 3.44 -1.11
C CYS A 112 7.99 3.90 -2.54
N TYR A 113 7.89 2.94 -3.46
CA TYR A 113 7.32 3.18 -4.78
C TYR A 113 5.83 2.91 -4.75
N LEU A 114 5.06 3.83 -5.31
CA LEU A 114 3.63 3.72 -5.54
C LEU A 114 3.42 3.36 -7.01
N VAL A 115 2.61 2.33 -7.25
CA VAL A 115 2.40 1.75 -8.57
C VAL A 115 0.90 1.64 -8.85
N PRO A 116 0.30 2.56 -9.61
CA PRO A 116 -1.07 2.41 -10.06
C PRO A 116 -1.15 1.42 -11.23
N PHE A 117 -2.10 0.50 -11.14
CA PHE A 117 -2.44 -0.45 -12.19
C PHE A 117 -3.85 -0.19 -12.71
N GLN A 118 -4.03 -0.43 -14.00
CA GLN A 118 -5.30 -0.37 -14.70
C GLN A 118 -5.55 -1.70 -15.44
N GLY A 119 -6.75 -2.24 -15.31
CA GLY A 119 -7.23 -3.43 -16.00
C GLY A 119 -8.37 -3.08 -16.96
N VAL A 120 -8.22 -3.45 -18.23
CA VAL A 120 -9.25 -3.25 -19.26
C VAL A 120 -10.39 -4.26 -19.07
N ARG A 121 -11.66 -3.89 -19.25
CA ARG A 121 -12.78 -4.85 -19.23
C ARG A 121 -12.85 -5.66 -20.53
N LEU A 122 -13.06 -6.97 -20.46
CA LEU A 122 -13.13 -7.82 -21.67
C LEU A 122 -14.53 -7.85 -22.30
N SER A 123 -15.59 -7.87 -21.51
CA SER A 123 -16.95 -8.20 -21.96
C SER A 123 -17.70 -7.12 -22.75
N GLY A 124 -17.02 -6.15 -23.39
CA GLY A 124 -17.67 -5.11 -24.18
C GLY A 124 -18.58 -4.16 -23.37
N HIS A 125 -18.58 -4.28 -22.03
CA HIS A 125 -19.30 -3.38 -21.15
C HIS A 125 -18.63 -2.01 -21.13
N SER A 126 -19.39 -0.96 -21.40
CA SER A 126 -18.98 0.44 -21.24
C SER A 126 -18.97 0.80 -19.76
N GLY A 127 -17.88 0.46 -19.06
CA GLY A 127 -17.65 0.79 -17.66
C GLY A 127 -16.26 1.38 -17.44
N PRO A 128 -16.01 2.03 -16.30
CA PRO A 128 -14.67 2.46 -15.95
C PRO A 128 -13.71 1.26 -15.89
N PRO A 129 -12.41 1.47 -16.17
CA PRO A 129 -11.41 0.42 -16.03
C PRO A 129 -11.32 -0.03 -14.57
N TYR A 130 -10.86 -1.26 -14.35
CA TYR A 130 -10.49 -1.67 -13.01
C TYR A 130 -9.22 -0.93 -12.62
N VAL A 131 -9.26 -0.22 -11.50
CA VAL A 131 -8.10 0.49 -10.98
C VAL A 131 -7.69 -0.10 -9.64
N MET A 132 -6.38 -0.17 -9.44
CA MET A 132 -5.79 -0.55 -8.18
C MET A 132 -4.44 0.13 -8.01
N SER A 133 -3.92 0.10 -6.80
CA SER A 133 -2.59 0.62 -6.53
C SER A 133 -1.86 -0.29 -5.57
N MET A 134 -0.53 -0.35 -5.72
CA MET A 134 0.34 -1.10 -4.83
C MET A 134 1.47 -0.22 -4.34
N LEU A 135 1.96 -0.52 -3.15
CA LEU A 135 3.20 0.05 -2.62
C LEU A 135 4.29 -1.01 -2.66
N ILE A 136 5.45 -0.66 -3.21
CA ILE A 136 6.66 -1.47 -3.15
C ILE A 136 7.60 -0.79 -2.16
N LEU A 137 7.78 -1.41 -0.99
CA LEU A 137 8.68 -0.92 0.05
C LEU A 137 10.13 -0.99 -0.42
N MET A 138 11.02 -0.23 0.23
CA MET A 138 12.43 -0.17 -0.14
C MET A 138 13.21 -1.49 0.09
N ASP A 139 12.61 -2.48 0.74
CA ASP A 139 13.14 -3.84 0.82
C ASP A 139 12.59 -4.79 -0.26
N GLY A 140 11.71 -4.31 -1.14
CA GLY A 140 11.08 -5.08 -2.22
C GLY A 140 9.76 -5.73 -1.84
N ARG A 141 9.26 -5.60 -0.60
CA ARG A 141 7.94 -6.12 -0.24
C ARG A 141 6.82 -5.32 -0.89
N VAL A 142 5.75 -6.01 -1.28
CA VAL A 142 4.59 -5.44 -1.96
C VAL A 142 3.43 -5.37 -0.97
N ILE A 143 2.76 -4.22 -0.93
CA ILE A 143 1.53 -4.00 -0.17
C ILE A 143 0.44 -3.64 -1.17
N VAL A 144 -0.61 -4.45 -1.21
CA VAL A 144 -1.75 -4.28 -2.11
C VAL A 144 -2.73 -3.28 -1.49
N GLY A 145 -3.08 -2.24 -2.24
CA GLY A 145 -4.14 -1.30 -1.86
C GLY A 145 -5.54 -1.89 -2.07
N GLU A 146 -6.53 -1.29 -1.43
CA GLU A 146 -7.93 -1.68 -1.64
C GLU A 146 -8.37 -1.39 -3.08
N THR A 147 -9.04 -2.35 -3.72
CA THR A 147 -9.70 -2.18 -5.02
C THR A 147 -11.08 -1.57 -4.81
N HIS A 148 -11.47 -0.58 -5.63
CA HIS A 148 -12.73 0.15 -5.42
C HIS A 148 -13.97 -0.46 -6.09
N TYR A 149 -13.84 -1.55 -6.86
CA TYR A 149 -14.91 -1.96 -7.79
C TYR A 149 -15.42 -3.39 -7.64
N ASP A 150 -14.63 -4.32 -7.10
CA ASP A 150 -15.06 -5.70 -6.93
C ASP A 150 -14.31 -6.38 -5.77
N ALA A 151 -15.06 -6.78 -4.74
CA ALA A 151 -14.51 -7.47 -3.57
C ALA A 151 -13.91 -8.83 -3.94
N ASN A 152 -14.50 -9.57 -4.88
CA ASN A 152 -13.99 -10.87 -5.30
C ASN A 152 -12.67 -10.74 -6.05
N LEU A 153 -12.53 -9.69 -6.87
CA LEU A 153 -11.28 -9.35 -7.54
C LEU A 153 -10.21 -8.94 -6.52
N GLY A 154 -10.59 -8.13 -5.53
CA GLY A 154 -9.71 -7.76 -4.42
C GLY A 154 -9.18 -8.98 -3.67
N ASP A 155 -10.06 -9.92 -3.32
CA ASP A 155 -9.69 -11.15 -2.62
C ASP A 155 -8.87 -12.10 -3.49
N ALA A 156 -9.10 -12.14 -4.80
CA ALA A 156 -8.26 -12.89 -5.73
C ALA A 156 -6.85 -12.31 -5.78
N ILE A 157 -6.72 -10.99 -5.92
CA ILE A 157 -5.43 -10.31 -5.93
C ILE A 157 -4.69 -10.52 -4.61
N LYS A 158 -5.37 -10.42 -3.47
CA LYS A 158 -4.79 -10.71 -2.15
C LYS A 158 -4.33 -12.15 -1.98
N ARG A 159 -4.93 -13.12 -2.69
CA ARG A 159 -4.44 -14.51 -2.70
C ARG A 159 -3.14 -14.68 -3.49
N ILE A 160 -2.96 -13.91 -4.57
CA ILE A 160 -1.73 -13.92 -5.38
C ILE A 160 -0.62 -13.18 -4.63
N TYR A 161 -0.97 -12.08 -3.99
CA TYR A 161 -0.09 -11.21 -3.23
C TYR A 161 -0.59 -11.13 -1.79
N PRO A 162 -0.42 -12.20 -0.99
CA PRO A 162 -0.75 -12.15 0.41
C PRO A 162 0.03 -11.01 1.04
N ASP A 163 -0.62 -10.24 1.89
CA ASP A 163 0.07 -9.24 2.66
C ASP A 163 1.19 -9.98 3.43
N PRO A 164 2.48 -9.64 3.22
CA PRO A 164 3.59 -10.33 3.87
C PRO A 164 3.59 -10.17 5.39
N THR A 165 2.57 -9.51 5.94
CA THR A 165 2.36 -9.31 7.35
C THR A 165 1.27 -10.20 7.94
N GLU A 166 0.39 -10.83 7.14
CA GLU A 166 -0.59 -11.85 7.59
C GLU A 166 0.07 -13.19 7.93
#